data_AF-A0A679HKR7-F1
#
_entry.id   AF-A0A679HKR7-F1
#
_cell.length_a   1.000
_cell.length_b   1.000
_cell.length_c   1.000
_cell.angle_alpha   90.00
_cell.angle_beta   90.00
_cell.angle_gamma   90.00
#
_symmetry.space_group_name_H-M   'P 1'
#
loop_
_entity.id
_entity.type
_entity.pdbx_description
1 polymer ?
#
loop_
_entity_poly.entity_id
_entity_poly.type
_entity_poly.pdbx_seq_one_letter_code
_entity_poly.pdbx_strand_id
1 'polypeptide(L)' 'MSGKNDQNFIAFCGELRAYVLEKRHFPNKHTRLLNKIKFVRRKINQGTLEEWKLKMFLDIEGMRDMDGHTGGRKK' A
#
# COMPACT_ATOMS: atom_id res chain seq x y z
N MET A 1 3.89 -23.08 0.83
CA MET A 1 2.49 -23.09 1.29
C MET A 1 2.07 -21.64 1.49
N SER A 2 1.23 -21.08 0.62
CA SER A 2 0.68 -19.73 0.81
C SER A 2 -0.32 -19.80 1.97
N GLY A 3 0.05 -19.25 3.12
CA GLY A 3 -0.82 -19.26 4.30
C GLY A 3 -2.02 -18.36 4.10
N LYS A 4 -3.05 -18.49 4.96
CA LYS A 4 -4.23 -17.59 4.95
C LYS A 4 -3.83 -16.10 4.99
N ASN A 5 -2.69 -15.77 5.60
CA ASN A 5 -2.12 -14.43 5.63
C ASN A 5 -1.60 -13.94 4.28
N ASP A 6 -1.03 -14.83 3.47
CA ASP A 6 -0.51 -14.51 2.14
C ASP A 6 -1.65 -14.27 1.16
N GLN A 7 -2.70 -15.09 1.23
CA GLN A 7 -3.95 -14.89 0.48
C GLN A 7 -4.61 -13.55 0.84
N ASN A 8 -4.68 -13.22 2.13
CA ASN A 8 -5.19 -11.92 2.58
C ASN A 8 -4.34 -10.74 2.07
N PHE A 9 -3.03 -10.91 1.98
CA PHE A 9 -2.13 -9.89 1.44
C PHE A 9 -2.32 -9.70 -0.07
N ILE A 10 -2.43 -10.80 -0.83
CA ILE A 10 -2.71 -10.76 -2.27
C ILE A 10 -4.05 -10.05 -2.55
N ALA A 11 -5.10 -10.39 -1.80
CA ALA A 11 -6.41 -9.74 -1.92
C ALA A 11 -6.32 -8.23 -1.63
N PHE A 12 -5.59 -7.86 -0.56
CA PHE A 12 -5.33 -6.45 -0.23
C PHE A 12 -4.58 -5.71 -1.36
N CYS A 13 -3.54 -6.33 -1.94
CA CYS A 13 -2.81 -5.75 -3.07
C CYS A 13 -3.70 -5.57 -4.29
N GLY A 14 -4.62 -6.51 -4.56
CA GLY A 14 -5.63 -6.38 -5.61
C GLY A 14 -6.58 -5.20 -5.38
N GLU A 15 -7.15 -5.08 -4.18
CA GLU A 15 -7.99 -3.94 -3.77
C GLU A 15 -7.24 -2.61 -3.91
N LEU A 16 -5.99 -2.56 -3.43
CA LEU A 16 -5.16 -1.35 -3.48
C LEU A 16 -4.84 -0.95 -4.92
N ARG A 17 -4.47 -1.92 -5.77
CA ARG A 17 -4.17 -1.67 -7.18
C ARG A 17 -5.39 -1.11 -7.92
N ALA A 18 -6.57 -1.69 -7.72
CA ALA A 18 -7.80 -1.18 -8.32
C ALA A 18 -8.07 0.27 -7.89
N TYR A 19 -7.90 0.57 -6.60
CA TYR A 19 -8.07 1.92 -6.08
C TYR A 19 -7.08 2.92 -6.69
N VAL A 20 -5.80 2.56 -6.77
CA VAL A 20 -4.75 3.41 -7.36
C VAL A 20 -4.99 3.63 -8.83
N LEU A 21 -5.42 2.61 -9.58
CA LEU A 21 -5.77 2.77 -11.00
C LEU A 21 -6.94 3.73 -11.21
N GLU A 22 -7.95 3.69 -10.33
CA GLU A 22 -9.11 4.57 -10.44
C GLU A 22 -8.81 6.02 -9.99
N LYS A 23 -8.11 6.18 -8.86
CA LYS A 23 -7.94 7.49 -8.19
C LYS A 23 -6.56 8.11 -8.39
N ARG A 24 -5.59 7.38 -8.94
CA ARG A 24 -4.16 7.72 -9.08
C ARG A 24 -3.42 8.07 -7.79
N HIS A 25 -4.11 8.01 -6.64
CA HIS A 25 -3.58 8.32 -5.33
C HIS A 25 -3.97 7.27 -4.30
N PHE A 26 -3.30 7.27 -3.16
CA PHE A 26 -3.68 6.44 -2.02
C PHE A 26 -4.89 7.02 -1.28
N PRO A 27 -5.70 6.18 -0.64
CA PRO A 27 -6.85 6.64 0.14
C PRO A 27 -6.38 7.56 1.27
N ASN A 28 -6.93 8.77 1.33
CA ASN A 28 -6.60 9.76 2.36
C ASN A 28 -7.56 9.75 3.57
N LYS A 29 -8.77 9.19 3.41
CA LYS A 29 -9.78 9.07 4.47
C LYS A 29 -9.51 7.83 5.33
N HIS A 30 -10.04 7.85 6.56
CA HIS A 30 -10.05 6.71 7.49
C HIS A 30 -10.83 5.52 6.90
N THR A 31 -10.12 4.73 6.10
CA THR A 31 -10.62 3.53 5.45
C THR A 31 -9.84 2.32 5.96
N ARG A 32 -10.44 1.13 5.88
CA ARG A 32 -9.75 -0.13 6.18
C ARG A 32 -8.48 -0.28 5.32
N LEU A 33 -8.51 0.21 4.08
CA LEU A 33 -7.39 0.18 3.14
C LEU A 33 -6.21 1.04 3.62
N LEU A 34 -6.46 2.28 4.09
CA LEU A 34 -5.43 3.15 4.66
C LEU A 34 -4.76 2.51 5.89
N ASN A 35 -5.53 1.86 6.77
CA ASN A 35 -4.98 1.18 7.94
C ASN A 35 -4.05 0.03 7.55
N LYS A 36 -4.43 -0.76 6.52
CA LYS A 36 -3.58 -1.83 5.97
C LYS A 36 -2.30 -1.26 5.34
N ILE A 37 -2.38 -0.17 4.56
CA ILE A 37 -1.20 0.51 3.99
C ILE A 37 -0.24 0.96 5.10
N LYS A 38 -0.75 1.60 6.16
CA LYS A 38 0.06 2.01 7.32
C LYS A 38 0.72 0.82 8.01
N PHE A 39 0.01 -0.29 8.14
CA PHE A 39 0.56 -1.52 8.71
C PHE A 39 1.71 -2.08 7.85
N VAL A 40 1.53 -2.15 6.53
CA VAL A 40 2.57 -2.62 5.60
C VAL A 40 3.79 -1.70 5.66
N ARG A 41 3.62 -0.37 5.60
CA ARG A 41 4.73 0.58 5.76
C ARG A 41 5.49 0.40 7.08
N ARG A 42 4.78 0.15 8.18
CA ARG A 42 5.42 -0.16 9.47
C ARG A 42 6.26 -1.44 9.39
N LYS A 43 5.78 -2.48 8.71
CA LYS A 43 6.52 -3.74 8.52
C LYS A 43 7.76 -3.57 7.64
N ILE A 44 7.68 -2.73 6.60
CA ILE A 44 8.81 -2.33 5.76
C ILE A 44 9.86 -1.61 6.61
N ASN A 45 9.46 -0.61 7.39
CA ASN A 45 10.39 0.12 8.27
C ASN A 45 11.04 -0.77 9.33
N GLN A 46 10.36 -1.83 9.76
CA GLN A 46 10.90 -2.84 10.68
C GLN A 46 11.80 -3.87 9.98
N GLY A 47 11.83 -3.92 8.64
CA GLY A 47 12.56 -4.94 7.89
C GLY A 47 12.00 -6.36 8.05
N THR A 48 10.74 -6.50 8.47
CA THR A 48 10.12 -7.81 8.77
C THR A 48 9.16 -8.28 7.67
N LEU A 49 9.02 -7.52 6.59
CA LEU A 49 8.18 -7.88 5.46
C LEU A 49 8.97 -8.76 4.49
N GLU A 50 8.40 -9.89 4.08
CA GLU A 50 8.99 -10.75 3.05
C GLU A 50 9.22 -9.99 1.74
N GLU A 51 10.31 -10.31 1.05
CA GLU A 51 10.75 -9.60 -0.16
C GLU A 51 9.69 -9.58 -1.27
N TRP A 52 8.97 -10.68 -1.49
CA TRP A 52 7.93 -10.73 -2.53
C TRP A 52 6.73 -9.84 -2.21
N LYS A 53 6.37 -9.71 -0.93
CA LYS A 53 5.30 -8.80 -0.46
C LYS A 53 5.74 -7.35 -0.58
N LEU A 54 7.00 -7.08 -0.26
CA LEU A 54 7.62 -5.77 -0.46
C LEU A 54 7.58 -5.36 -1.92
N LYS A 55 8.05 -6.24 -2.83
CA LYS A 55 8.07 -5.98 -4.28
C LYS A 55 6.67 -5.67 -4.81
N MET A 56 5.67 -6.49 -4.48
CA MET A 56 4.28 -6.25 -4.89
C MET A 56 3.75 -4.89 -4.40
N PHE A 57 4.07 -4.51 -3.16
CA PHE A 57 3.61 -3.23 -2.61
C PHE A 57 4.31 -2.05 -3.28
N LEU A 58 5.62 -2.14 -3.51
CA LEU A 58 6.40 -1.09 -4.20
C LEU A 58 5.96 -0.91 -5.65
N ASP A 59 5.63 -1.99 -6.36
CA ASP A 59 5.09 -1.92 -7.73
C ASP A 59 3.79 -1.09 -7.75
N ILE A 60 2.88 -1.31 -6.78
CA ILE A 60 1.63 -0.55 -6.67
C ILE A 60 1.90 0.89 -6.23
N GLU A 61 2.85 1.12 -5.33
CA GLU A 61 3.25 2.46 -4.91
C GLU A 61 3.86 3.27 -6.07
N GLY A 62 4.57 2.62 -7.00
CA GLY A 62 5.07 3.25 -8.22
C GLY A 62 3.98 3.62 -9.23
N MET A 63 2.79 3.02 -9.17
CA MET A 63 1.65 3.40 -10.02
C MET A 63 0.95 4.69 -9.55
N ARG A 64 1.24 5.16 -8.34
CA ARG A 64 0.69 6.41 -7.80
C ARG A 64 1.33 7.60 -8.52
N ASP A 65 0.53 8.63 -8.77
CA ASP A 65 1.04 9.92 -9.20
C ASP A 65 1.87 10.56 -8.07
N MET A 66 3.19 10.58 -8.26
CA MET A 66 4.15 11.13 -7.28
C MET A 66 4.31 12.65 -7.40
N ASP A 67 3.90 13.23 -8.54
CA ASP A 67 3.94 14.69 -8.79
C ASP A 67 2.90 15.47 -7.98
N GLY A 68 1.83 14.79 -7.53
CA GLY A 68 0.82 15.37 -6.66
C GLY A 68 1.26 15.38 -5.19
N HIS A 69 2.21 16.22 -4.81
CA HIS A 69 2.51 16.54 -3.40
C HIS A 69 1.26 17.10 -2.69
N THR A 70 0.38 16.23 -2.20
CA THR A 70 -0.75 16.62 -1.34
C THR A 70 -0.29 16.58 0.11
N GLY A 71 0.16 17.73 0.59
CA GLY A 71 0.32 17.96 2.03
C GLY A 71 1.77 18.03 2.49
N GLY A 72 2.56 18.92 1.87
CA GLY A 72 3.53 19.66 2.67
C GLY A 72 2.76 20.27 3.84
N ARG A 73 2.98 19.74 5.05
CA ARG A 73 2.52 20.37 6.28
C ARG A 73 3.18 21.74 6.30
N LYS A 74 2.43 22.80 5.91
CA LYS A 74 2.88 24.18 6.09
C LYS A 74 3.19 24.32 7.58
N LYS A 75 4.46 24.61 7.87
CA LYS A 75 4.93 24.95 9.21
C LYS A 75 4.46 26.37 9.53
#